data_AF-A0A3B0Y2D5-F1
#
_entry.id   AF-A0A3B0Y2D5-F1
#
_cell.length_a   1.000
_cell.length_b   1.000
_cell.length_c   1.000
_cell.angle_alpha   90.00
_cell.angle_beta   90.00
_cell.angle_gamma   90.00
#
_symmetry.space_group_name_H-M   'P 1'
#
loop_
_entity.id
_entity.type
_entity.pdbx_description
1 polymer ?
#
loop_
_entity_poly.entity_id
_entity_poly.type
_entity_poly.pdbx_seq_one_letter_code
_entity_poly.pdbx_strand_id
1 'polypeptide(L)'
;MLTDKSTIEVIKKSRKLVTILFSDIEHSTRHWERRGDIDARMLLDRHNRLLFPIIRKYRGKIIKTLGDAIMASFNIPENALKAGIAIQQRLAEERKKDPYFSLRMRIGIHTGTGIVEYDDIFGDVVNVAAKVESSANANQILITQATVARIKQQKFKLSPAEDLRLTGKRKLIPLFSCDWEAHKNLTFNIRPDSILPLLKRQKLELISYVCMALFALFFTYQHYLRFLLADIGLSFGGFGYIPHLPSDYPVILSLQTLTLVGFAYYLLRIDFISRTMLRLLSGSFGAGLALLLFASFNHYFDLPFKKRWHEPLYMSRNTFVEILKDKTPLKEKPDPQSLVIDILPRKEFFTYKKSKIRNGLRWDQVKLSDNKTGWIPSKILPAFGVAEEKLTRTKKFTFKYSDLYGLITGILAFIWGYMSFRIRPG
;
A
#
# COMPACT_ATOMS: atom_id res chain seq x y z
N MET A 1 -0.37 -30.05 -35.80
CA MET A 1 -1.74 -29.62 -35.42
C MET A 1 -1.96 -30.08 -33.97
N LEU A 2 -1.56 -29.26 -33.01
CA LEU A 2 -1.57 -29.61 -31.59
C LEU A 2 -2.70 -28.83 -30.92
N THR A 3 -3.73 -29.52 -30.45
CA THR A 3 -4.57 -29.02 -29.35
C THR A 3 -5.25 -30.23 -28.73
N ASP A 4 -4.78 -30.57 -27.53
CA ASP A 4 -5.40 -31.54 -26.64
C ASP A 4 -6.90 -31.18 -26.46
N LYS A 5 -7.78 -32.19 -26.47
CA LYS A 5 -9.24 -32.01 -26.29
C LYS A 5 -9.55 -31.22 -25.01
N SER A 6 -8.72 -31.38 -23.97
CA SER A 6 -8.82 -30.64 -22.72
C SER A 6 -8.71 -29.11 -22.91
N THR A 7 -7.81 -28.66 -23.79
CA THR A 7 -7.55 -27.24 -24.05
C THR A 7 -8.71 -26.61 -24.82
N ILE A 8 -9.26 -27.33 -25.80
CA ILE A 8 -10.45 -26.89 -26.56
C ILE A 8 -11.65 -26.71 -25.63
N GLU A 9 -11.82 -27.60 -24.65
CA GLU A 9 -12.94 -27.54 -23.71
C GLU A 9 -12.81 -26.34 -22.74
N VAL A 10 -11.60 -26.03 -22.28
CA VAL A 10 -11.32 -24.83 -21.48
C VAL A 10 -11.63 -23.55 -22.28
N ILE A 11 -11.20 -23.46 -23.54
CA ILE A 11 -11.47 -22.32 -24.42
C ILE A 11 -12.98 -22.18 -24.71
N LYS A 12 -13.72 -23.30 -24.83
CA LYS A 12 -15.17 -23.25 -24.99
C LYS A 12 -15.87 -22.67 -23.75
N LYS A 13 -15.41 -23.03 -22.54
CA LYS A 13 -15.96 -22.52 -21.27
C LYS A 13 -15.65 -21.02 -21.04
N SER A 14 -14.60 -20.49 -21.66
CA SER A 14 -14.25 -19.06 -21.58
C SER A 14 -14.99 -18.17 -22.59
N ARG A 15 -15.82 -18.73 -23.48
CA ARG A 15 -16.68 -17.95 -24.39
C ARG A 15 -17.80 -17.25 -23.64
N LYS A 16 -17.77 -15.91 -23.64
CA LYS A 16 -18.77 -15.08 -22.97
C LYS A 16 -19.24 -13.96 -23.88
N LEU A 17 -20.49 -13.56 -23.69
CA LEU A 17 -21.00 -12.34 -24.30
C LEU A 17 -20.39 -11.14 -23.56
N VAL A 18 -19.70 -10.27 -24.29
CA VAL A 18 -18.99 -9.11 -23.74
C VAL A 18 -19.30 -7.88 -24.59
N THR A 19 -19.31 -6.71 -23.94
CA THR A 19 -19.35 -5.42 -24.63
C THR A 19 -17.98 -4.80 -24.59
N ILE A 20 -17.42 -4.49 -25.75
CA ILE A 20 -16.11 -3.85 -25.88
C ILE A 20 -16.33 -2.39 -26.27
N LEU A 21 -15.66 -1.50 -25.55
CA LEU A 21 -15.51 -0.10 -25.87
C LEU A 21 -14.06 0.12 -26.31
N PHE A 22 -13.89 0.62 -27.53
CA PHE A 22 -12.64 1.21 -27.98
C PHE A 22 -12.79 2.71 -28.03
N SER A 23 -11.70 3.40 -27.69
CA SER A 23 -11.65 4.85 -27.77
C SER A 23 -10.25 5.29 -28.20
N ASP A 24 -10.14 6.26 -29.09
CA ASP A 24 -8.85 6.73 -29.62
C ASP A 24 -8.84 8.24 -29.82
N ILE A 25 -7.65 8.86 -29.74
CA ILE A 25 -7.49 10.29 -29.94
C ILE A 25 -7.44 10.60 -31.43
N GLU A 26 -8.27 11.53 -31.87
CA GLU A 26 -8.26 11.97 -33.26
C GLU A 26 -6.91 12.64 -33.62
N HIS A 27 -6.30 12.20 -34.73
CA HIS A 27 -5.09 12.79 -35.32
C HIS A 27 -3.90 12.88 -34.36
N SER A 28 -3.80 11.96 -33.40
CA SER A 28 -2.76 11.97 -32.38
C SER A 28 -1.35 12.07 -32.97
N THR A 29 -1.05 11.30 -34.02
CA THR A 29 0.23 11.29 -34.74
C THR A 29 0.67 12.68 -35.22
N ARG A 30 -0.24 13.45 -35.85
CA ARG A 30 0.06 14.82 -36.32
C ARG A 30 0.18 15.82 -35.16
N HIS A 31 -0.50 15.56 -34.04
CA HIS A 31 -0.40 16.39 -32.85
C HIS A 31 0.94 16.17 -32.12
N TRP A 32 1.42 14.93 -32.09
CA TRP A 32 2.70 14.53 -31.50
C TRP A 32 3.90 15.10 -32.28
N GLU A 33 3.88 15.00 -33.62
CA GLU A 33 4.96 15.52 -34.48
C GLU A 33 5.25 17.02 -34.30
N ARG A 34 4.23 17.82 -33.93
CA ARG A 34 4.37 19.28 -33.78
C ARG A 34 4.80 19.74 -32.38
N ARG A 35 4.57 18.94 -31.34
CA ARG A 35 4.84 19.31 -29.93
C ARG A 35 5.98 18.54 -29.28
N GLY A 36 6.46 17.47 -29.93
CA GLY A 36 7.51 16.60 -29.41
C GLY A 36 7.00 15.55 -28.42
N ASP A 37 7.80 14.51 -28.22
CA ASP A 37 7.41 13.29 -27.51
C ASP A 37 7.04 13.49 -26.03
N ILE A 38 7.59 14.52 -25.39
CA ILE A 38 7.38 14.81 -23.96
C ILE A 38 5.98 15.38 -23.74
N ASP A 39 5.62 16.45 -24.44
CA ASP A 39 4.28 17.04 -24.41
C ASP A 39 3.24 16.01 -24.84
N ALA A 40 3.62 15.19 -25.82
CA ALA A 40 2.80 14.10 -26.29
C ALA A 40 2.42 13.14 -25.15
N ARG A 41 3.45 12.65 -24.45
CA ARG A 41 3.30 11.73 -23.34
C ARG A 41 2.50 12.33 -22.17
N MET A 42 2.71 13.62 -21.87
CA MET A 42 1.98 14.32 -20.80
C MET A 42 0.50 14.47 -21.12
N LEU A 43 0.16 14.78 -22.37
CA LEU A 43 -1.21 14.90 -22.82
C LEU A 43 -1.94 13.54 -22.78
N LEU A 44 -1.26 12.46 -23.18
CA LEU A 44 -1.76 11.09 -23.07
C LEU A 44 -1.96 10.67 -21.60
N ASP A 45 -1.05 11.05 -20.71
CA ASP A 45 -1.20 10.77 -19.28
C ASP A 45 -2.39 11.54 -18.68
N ARG A 46 -2.54 12.84 -19.00
CA ARG A 46 -3.71 13.64 -18.62
C ARG A 46 -4.99 13.01 -19.15
N HIS A 47 -4.97 12.52 -20.39
CA HIS A 47 -6.09 11.82 -21.01
C HIS A 47 -6.50 10.57 -20.21
N ASN A 48 -5.56 9.65 -19.95
CA ASN A 48 -5.85 8.42 -19.20
C ASN A 48 -6.41 8.69 -17.80
N ARG A 49 -5.92 9.75 -17.12
CA ARG A 49 -6.43 10.18 -15.80
C ARG A 49 -7.89 10.64 -15.82
N LEU A 50 -8.35 11.19 -16.94
CA LEU A 50 -9.74 11.62 -17.09
C LEU A 50 -10.66 10.43 -17.36
N LEU A 51 -10.20 9.45 -18.15
CA LEU A 51 -11.04 8.37 -18.66
C LEU A 51 -11.13 7.16 -17.73
N PHE A 52 -10.03 6.74 -17.11
CA PHE A 52 -10.01 5.53 -16.28
C PHE A 52 -11.00 5.55 -15.11
N PRO A 53 -11.18 6.66 -14.37
CA PRO A 53 -12.21 6.74 -13.33
C PRO A 53 -13.63 6.57 -13.87
N ILE A 54 -13.90 7.07 -15.09
CA ILE A 54 -15.20 6.97 -15.73
C ILE A 54 -15.50 5.52 -16.10
N ILE A 55 -14.55 4.84 -16.75
CA ILE A 55 -14.68 3.42 -17.12
C ILE A 55 -14.98 2.58 -15.87
N ARG A 56 -14.21 2.78 -14.79
CA ARG A 56 -14.42 2.06 -13.52
C ARG A 56 -15.76 2.40 -12.85
N LYS A 57 -16.18 3.67 -12.86
CA LYS A 57 -17.47 4.12 -12.28
C LYS A 57 -18.65 3.36 -12.89
N TYR A 58 -18.59 3.12 -14.19
CA TYR A 58 -19.59 2.35 -14.93
C TYR A 58 -19.30 0.85 -14.95
N ARG A 59 -18.51 0.33 -14.01
CA ARG A 59 -18.20 -1.11 -13.87
C ARG A 59 -17.52 -1.71 -15.12
N GLY A 60 -16.77 -0.89 -15.86
CA GLY A 60 -15.91 -1.34 -16.94
C GLY A 60 -14.55 -1.77 -16.42
N LYS A 61 -13.93 -2.73 -17.13
CA LYS A 61 -12.56 -3.19 -16.90
C LYS A 61 -11.70 -2.75 -18.07
N ILE A 62 -10.65 -1.98 -17.80
CA ILE A 62 -9.64 -1.61 -18.80
C ILE A 62 -8.84 -2.89 -19.09
N ILE A 63 -8.82 -3.31 -20.35
CA ILE A 63 -8.11 -4.50 -20.81
C ILE A 63 -6.67 -4.13 -21.14
N LYS A 64 -6.49 -3.14 -22.03
CA LYS A 64 -5.17 -2.64 -22.44
C LYS A 64 -5.25 -1.26 -23.06
N THR A 65 -4.10 -0.59 -23.11
CA THR A 65 -3.87 0.66 -23.85
C THR A 65 -2.93 0.38 -25.02
N LEU A 66 -3.27 0.87 -26.21
CA LEU A 66 -2.49 0.70 -27.45
C LEU A 66 -2.10 2.11 -27.92
N GLY A 67 -0.99 2.63 -27.42
CA GLY A 67 -0.66 4.05 -27.58
C GLY A 67 -1.67 4.93 -26.84
N ASP A 68 -2.42 5.70 -27.61
CA ASP A 68 -3.54 6.56 -27.20
C ASP A 68 -4.90 5.88 -27.22
N ALA A 69 -5.01 4.71 -27.86
CA ALA A 69 -6.23 3.94 -27.84
C ALA A 69 -6.42 3.18 -26.52
N ILE A 70 -7.65 3.13 -26.01
CA ILE A 70 -8.04 2.36 -24.83
C ILE A 70 -9.01 1.27 -25.26
N MET A 71 -8.75 0.04 -24.83
CA MET A 71 -9.68 -1.08 -24.90
C MET A 71 -10.26 -1.35 -23.51
N ALA A 72 -11.58 -1.25 -23.38
CA ALA A 72 -12.29 -1.59 -22.15
C ALA A 72 -13.42 -2.58 -22.41
N SER A 73 -13.70 -3.41 -21.41
CA SER A 73 -14.78 -4.41 -21.45
C SER A 73 -15.84 -4.13 -20.40
N PHE A 74 -17.08 -4.46 -20.73
CA PHE A 74 -18.24 -4.30 -19.88
C PHE A 74 -19.12 -5.54 -19.98
N ASN A 75 -19.62 -6.01 -18.83
CA ASN A 75 -20.61 -7.08 -18.77
C ASN A 75 -22.02 -6.60 -19.15
N ILE A 76 -22.28 -5.29 -19.00
CA ILE A 76 -23.59 -4.67 -19.26
C ILE A 76 -23.41 -3.64 -20.40
N PRO A 77 -24.06 -3.82 -21.57
CA PRO A 77 -23.92 -2.90 -22.70
C PRO A 77 -24.32 -1.45 -22.38
N GLU A 78 -25.36 -1.25 -21.57
CA GLU A 78 -25.79 0.10 -21.13
C GLU A 78 -24.68 0.85 -20.39
N ASN A 79 -23.83 0.13 -19.65
CA ASN A 79 -22.74 0.74 -18.91
C ASN A 79 -21.61 1.20 -19.83
N ALA A 80 -21.32 0.45 -20.89
CA ALA A 80 -20.35 0.87 -21.90
C ALA A 80 -20.80 2.18 -22.57
N LEU A 81 -22.09 2.27 -22.93
CA LEU A 81 -22.64 3.48 -23.54
C LEU A 81 -22.62 4.67 -22.57
N LYS A 82 -23.02 4.48 -21.30
CA LYS A 82 -22.91 5.53 -20.27
C LYS A 82 -21.47 5.98 -20.05
N ALA A 83 -20.51 5.05 -20.06
CA ALA A 83 -19.09 5.37 -19.97
C ALA A 83 -18.66 6.23 -21.16
N GLY A 84 -19.01 5.84 -22.39
CA GLY A 84 -18.72 6.62 -23.60
C GLY A 84 -19.29 8.05 -23.54
N ILE A 85 -20.56 8.20 -23.14
CA ILE A 85 -21.20 9.51 -22.97
C ILE A 85 -20.45 10.35 -21.92
N ALA A 86 -20.17 9.77 -20.75
CA ALA A 86 -19.45 10.46 -19.68
C ALA A 86 -18.02 10.86 -20.09
N ILE A 87 -17.33 10.04 -20.90
CA ILE A 87 -16.01 10.37 -21.45
C ILE A 87 -16.10 11.61 -22.34
N GLN A 88 -17.04 11.64 -23.30
CA GLN A 88 -17.20 12.81 -24.18
C GLN A 88 -17.57 14.07 -23.39
N GLN A 89 -18.50 13.95 -22.43
CA GLN A 89 -18.89 15.06 -21.56
C GLN A 89 -17.70 15.58 -20.74
N ARG A 90 -16.88 14.69 -20.14
CA ARG A 90 -15.70 15.11 -19.38
C ARG A 90 -14.68 15.83 -20.24
N LEU A 91 -14.41 15.32 -21.44
CA LEU A 91 -13.47 15.97 -22.35
C LEU A 91 -14.00 17.33 -22.80
N ALA A 92 -15.30 17.46 -23.06
CA ALA A 92 -15.93 18.74 -23.37
C ALA A 92 -15.83 19.74 -22.20
N GLU A 93 -16.04 19.30 -20.95
CA GLU A 93 -15.82 20.13 -19.76
C GLU A 93 -14.37 20.61 -19.64
N GLU A 94 -13.40 19.74 -19.90
CA GLU A 94 -11.97 20.10 -19.83
C GLU A 94 -11.58 21.09 -20.93
N ARG A 95 -12.07 20.90 -22.17
CA ARG A 95 -11.87 21.86 -23.27
C ARG A 95 -12.46 23.26 -22.95
N LYS A 96 -13.55 23.32 -22.18
CA LYS A 96 -14.15 24.60 -21.74
C LYS A 96 -13.31 25.31 -20.68
N LYS A 97 -12.60 24.56 -19.82
CA LYS A 97 -11.77 25.11 -18.74
C LYS A 97 -10.38 25.53 -19.21
N ASP A 98 -9.82 24.77 -20.15
CA ASP A 98 -8.45 24.93 -20.62
C ASP A 98 -8.46 25.05 -22.15
N PRO A 99 -8.31 26.28 -22.69
CA PRO A 99 -8.27 26.52 -24.13
C PRO A 99 -7.13 25.77 -24.85
N TYR A 100 -6.08 25.37 -24.13
CA TYR A 100 -4.95 24.62 -24.69
C TYR A 100 -5.22 23.11 -24.73
N PHE A 101 -6.23 22.63 -24.02
CA PHE A 101 -6.70 21.25 -24.09
C PHE A 101 -7.59 21.09 -25.33
N SER A 102 -7.07 20.47 -26.39
CA SER A 102 -7.76 20.34 -27.69
C SER A 102 -8.10 18.89 -28.06
N LEU A 103 -7.92 17.94 -27.14
CA LEU A 103 -8.15 16.52 -27.40
C LEU A 103 -9.60 16.24 -27.79
N ARG A 104 -9.75 15.58 -28.94
CA ARG A 104 -11.01 15.02 -29.43
C ARG A 104 -10.86 13.52 -29.56
N MET A 105 -11.93 12.81 -29.28
CA MET A 105 -11.91 11.36 -29.15
C MET A 105 -13.03 10.75 -29.96
N ARG A 106 -12.74 9.63 -30.60
CA ARG A 106 -13.73 8.78 -31.24
C ARG A 106 -13.94 7.54 -30.38
N ILE A 107 -15.17 7.07 -30.29
CA ILE A 107 -15.55 5.94 -29.44
C ILE A 107 -16.38 4.95 -30.27
N GLY A 108 -16.02 3.67 -30.20
CA GLY A 108 -16.76 2.58 -30.81
C GLY A 108 -17.16 1.54 -29.79
N ILE A 109 -18.42 1.07 -29.85
CA ILE A 109 -18.94 0.08 -28.90
C ILE A 109 -19.62 -1.08 -29.64
N HIS A 110 -19.13 -2.29 -29.40
CA HIS A 110 -19.69 -3.51 -29.97
C HIS A 110 -19.92 -4.57 -28.90
N THR A 111 -21.04 -5.29 -29.03
CA THR A 111 -21.39 -6.43 -28.17
C THR A 111 -21.36 -7.72 -28.99
N GLY A 112 -20.59 -8.69 -28.54
CA GLY A 112 -20.42 -9.96 -29.23
C GLY A 112 -19.85 -11.05 -28.32
N THR A 113 -19.73 -12.27 -28.86
CA THR A 113 -19.12 -13.38 -28.11
C THR A 113 -17.61 -13.32 -28.26
N GLY A 114 -16.90 -13.18 -27.15
CA GLY A 114 -15.44 -13.23 -27.07
C GLY A 114 -14.96 -14.38 -26.21
N ILE A 115 -13.70 -14.75 -26.38
CA ILE A 115 -12.98 -15.68 -25.49
C ILE A 115 -12.32 -14.82 -24.41
N VAL A 116 -12.73 -14.99 -23.16
CA VAL A 116 -12.24 -14.20 -22.01
C VAL A 116 -11.27 -15.03 -21.19
N GLU A 117 -9.98 -14.70 -21.28
CA GLU A 117 -8.90 -15.45 -20.63
C GLU A 117 -8.09 -14.51 -19.74
N TYR A 118 -8.05 -14.83 -18.44
CA TYR A 118 -7.40 -14.01 -17.41
C TYR A 118 -7.87 -12.53 -17.45
N ASP A 119 -7.04 -11.66 -18.02
CA ASP A 119 -7.24 -10.22 -18.14
C ASP A 119 -7.32 -9.73 -19.60
N ASP A 120 -7.39 -10.63 -20.59
CA ASP A 120 -7.51 -10.29 -22.00
C ASP A 120 -8.78 -10.88 -22.65
N ILE A 121 -9.13 -10.35 -23.82
CA ILE A 121 -10.28 -10.77 -24.61
C ILE A 121 -9.85 -10.98 -26.06
N PHE A 122 -10.25 -12.12 -26.61
CA PHE A 122 -9.94 -12.50 -27.98
C PHE A 122 -11.20 -12.77 -28.80
N GLY A 123 -11.02 -12.76 -30.12
CA GLY A 123 -12.03 -13.09 -31.10
C GLY A 123 -12.54 -11.88 -31.89
N ASP A 124 -13.45 -12.17 -32.82
CA ASP A 124 -14.00 -11.21 -33.77
C ASP A 124 -14.65 -9.99 -33.10
N VAL A 125 -15.17 -10.14 -31.86
CA VAL A 125 -15.75 -9.04 -31.08
C VAL A 125 -14.78 -7.86 -30.91
N VAL A 126 -13.48 -8.14 -30.75
CA VAL A 126 -12.45 -7.11 -30.58
C VAL A 126 -12.20 -6.38 -31.90
N ASN A 127 -12.07 -7.14 -32.99
CA ASN A 127 -11.81 -6.59 -34.32
C ASN A 127 -12.97 -5.71 -34.81
N VAL A 128 -14.21 -6.16 -34.58
CA VAL A 128 -15.41 -5.37 -34.93
C VAL A 128 -15.45 -4.09 -34.08
N ALA A 129 -15.23 -4.18 -32.77
CA ALA A 129 -15.25 -3.00 -31.89
C ALA A 129 -14.21 -1.95 -32.28
N ALA A 130 -12.97 -2.38 -32.58
CA ALA A 130 -11.91 -1.50 -33.05
C ALA A 130 -12.26 -0.85 -34.39
N LYS A 131 -12.87 -1.61 -35.33
CA LYS A 131 -13.29 -1.01 -36.60
C LYS A 131 -14.41 0.01 -36.43
N VAL A 132 -15.40 -0.27 -35.58
CA VAL A 132 -16.49 0.67 -35.26
C VAL A 132 -15.92 1.98 -34.71
N GLU A 133 -14.91 1.90 -33.83
CA GLU A 133 -14.21 3.07 -33.31
C GLU A 133 -13.47 3.83 -34.44
N SER A 134 -12.74 3.12 -35.30
CA SER A 134 -12.01 3.74 -36.41
C SER A 134 -12.92 4.46 -37.44
N SER A 135 -14.19 4.06 -37.52
CA SER A 135 -15.20 4.67 -38.40
C SER A 135 -15.93 5.85 -37.74
N ALA A 136 -15.71 6.11 -36.46
CA ALA A 136 -16.29 7.24 -35.77
C ALA A 136 -15.48 8.52 -36.00
N ASN A 137 -16.20 9.63 -36.20
CA ASN A 137 -15.59 10.96 -36.26
C ASN A 137 -15.18 11.44 -34.85
N ALA A 138 -14.43 12.54 -34.78
CA ALA A 138 -14.14 13.17 -33.49
C ALA A 138 -15.40 13.56 -32.72
N ASN A 139 -15.35 13.35 -31.41
CA ASN A 139 -16.45 13.54 -30.48
C ASN A 139 -17.68 12.69 -30.83
N GLN A 140 -17.54 11.63 -31.63
CA GLN A 140 -18.62 10.73 -31.96
C GLN A 140 -18.55 9.44 -31.15
N ILE A 141 -19.72 8.88 -30.84
CA ILE A 141 -19.87 7.55 -30.26
C ILE A 141 -20.67 6.71 -31.25
N LEU A 142 -20.04 5.71 -31.85
CA LEU A 142 -20.70 4.75 -32.72
C LEU A 142 -20.94 3.43 -31.99
N ILE A 143 -22.14 2.89 -32.14
CA ILE A 143 -22.53 1.62 -31.54
C ILE A 143 -23.17 0.71 -32.60
N THR A 144 -22.85 -0.58 -32.55
CA THR A 144 -23.43 -1.56 -33.48
C THR A 144 -24.88 -1.91 -33.13
N GLN A 145 -25.68 -2.34 -34.11
CA GLN A 145 -27.02 -2.91 -33.89
C GLN A 145 -27.04 -4.01 -32.81
N ALA A 146 -25.99 -4.82 -32.72
CA ALA A 146 -25.88 -5.88 -31.71
C ALA A 146 -25.86 -5.34 -30.26
N THR A 147 -25.26 -4.16 -30.06
CA THR A 147 -25.28 -3.41 -28.80
C THR A 147 -26.64 -2.77 -28.58
N VAL A 148 -27.21 -2.13 -29.61
CA VAL A 148 -28.53 -1.46 -29.56
C VAL A 148 -29.65 -2.42 -29.16
N ALA A 149 -29.62 -3.64 -29.68
CA ALA A 149 -30.59 -4.69 -29.35
C ALA A 149 -30.56 -5.13 -27.88
N ARG A 150 -29.54 -4.73 -27.10
CA ARG A 150 -29.32 -5.14 -25.71
C ARG A 150 -29.35 -3.99 -24.71
N ILE A 151 -29.75 -2.80 -25.15
CA ILE A 151 -29.95 -1.64 -24.28
C ILE A 151 -31.41 -1.19 -24.34
N LYS A 152 -31.89 -0.54 -23.28
CA LYS A 152 -33.21 0.11 -23.30
C LYS A 152 -33.15 1.39 -24.14
N GLN A 153 -33.47 1.28 -25.43
CA GLN A 153 -33.34 2.37 -26.42
C GLN A 153 -33.99 3.68 -25.96
N GLN A 154 -35.16 3.62 -25.31
CA GLN A 154 -35.86 4.80 -24.76
C GLN A 154 -35.03 5.65 -23.78
N LYS A 155 -33.93 5.12 -23.23
CA LYS A 155 -33.04 5.85 -22.31
C LYS A 155 -31.94 6.62 -23.03
N PHE A 156 -31.74 6.37 -24.33
CA PHE A 156 -30.62 6.91 -25.08
C PHE A 156 -31.10 7.54 -26.39
N LYS A 157 -30.58 8.72 -26.72
CA LYS A 157 -30.83 9.38 -27.99
C LYS A 157 -29.88 8.82 -29.06
N LEU A 158 -30.41 7.97 -29.93
CA LEU A 158 -29.67 7.28 -30.99
C LEU A 158 -30.21 7.67 -32.36
N SER A 159 -29.33 7.93 -33.31
CA SER A 159 -29.66 8.13 -34.72
C SER A 159 -28.94 7.09 -35.59
N PRO A 160 -29.54 6.63 -36.71
CA PRO A 160 -28.83 5.80 -37.68
C PRO A 160 -27.55 6.50 -38.18
N ALA A 161 -26.50 5.72 -38.39
CA ALA A 161 -25.23 6.16 -38.97
C ALA A 161 -24.89 5.28 -40.20
N GLU A 162 -23.83 5.64 -40.93
CA GLU A 162 -23.37 4.84 -42.07
C GLU A 162 -22.99 3.42 -41.63
N ASP A 163 -23.52 2.43 -42.34
CA ASP A 163 -23.27 1.03 -42.04
C ASP A 163 -21.80 0.66 -42.23
N LEU A 164 -21.27 -0.16 -41.31
CA LEU A 164 -19.89 -0.58 -41.36
C LEU A 164 -19.69 -1.74 -42.34
N ARG A 165 -18.82 -1.53 -43.34
CA ARG A 165 -18.29 -2.59 -44.21
C ARG A 165 -16.98 -3.12 -43.66
N LEU A 166 -16.96 -4.42 -43.34
CA LEU A 166 -15.77 -5.13 -42.87
C LEU A 166 -15.21 -6.05 -43.95
N THR A 167 -13.91 -5.94 -44.22
CA THR A 167 -13.19 -6.85 -45.11
C THR A 167 -13.37 -8.30 -44.62
N GLY A 168 -13.86 -9.18 -45.49
CA GLY A 168 -14.14 -10.58 -45.14
C GLY A 168 -15.53 -10.87 -44.58
N LYS A 169 -16.39 -9.86 -44.34
CA LYS A 169 -17.81 -10.07 -44.00
C LYS A 169 -18.72 -9.70 -45.17
N ARG A 170 -19.70 -10.56 -45.48
CA ARG A 170 -20.65 -10.36 -46.60
C ARG A 170 -21.76 -9.35 -46.29
N LYS A 171 -22.14 -9.21 -45.01
CA LYS A 171 -23.21 -8.29 -44.58
C LYS A 171 -22.61 -7.05 -43.94
N LEU A 172 -23.19 -5.90 -44.28
CA LEU A 172 -22.95 -4.63 -43.61
C LEU A 172 -23.44 -4.72 -42.15
N ILE A 173 -22.73 -4.05 -41.24
CA ILE A 173 -23.13 -3.97 -39.82
C ILE A 173 -23.76 -2.60 -39.59
N PRO A 174 -25.07 -2.53 -39.29
CA PRO A 174 -25.71 -1.24 -39.04
C PRO A 174 -25.15 -0.56 -37.80
N LEU A 175 -24.87 0.73 -37.93
CA LEU A 175 -24.33 1.57 -36.87
C LEU A 175 -25.34 2.63 -36.45
N PHE A 176 -25.21 3.04 -35.18
CA PHE A 176 -25.98 4.13 -34.61
C PHE A 176 -25.03 5.10 -33.93
N SER A 177 -25.28 6.39 -34.12
CA SER A 177 -24.60 7.46 -33.41
C SER A 177 -25.38 7.81 -32.14
N CYS A 178 -24.68 7.97 -31.02
CA CYS A 178 -25.29 8.45 -29.78
C CYS A 178 -25.10 9.96 -29.64
N ASP A 179 -26.21 10.70 -29.47
CA ASP A 179 -26.20 12.13 -29.15
C ASP A 179 -25.91 12.33 -27.66
N TRP A 180 -24.63 12.33 -27.31
CA TRP A 180 -24.16 12.43 -25.92
C TRP A 180 -24.35 13.82 -25.29
N GLU A 181 -24.49 14.87 -26.10
CA GLU A 181 -24.71 16.25 -25.63
C GLU A 181 -26.10 16.41 -25.04
N ALA A 182 -27.09 15.73 -25.62
CA ALA A 182 -28.47 15.79 -25.18
C ALA A 182 -28.78 14.97 -23.91
N HIS A 183 -27.79 14.31 -23.31
CA HIS A 183 -27.95 13.55 -22.07
C HIS A 183 -27.60 14.39 -20.84
N LYS A 184 -28.25 14.09 -19.71
CA LYS A 184 -27.88 14.66 -18.40
C LYS A 184 -26.41 14.39 -18.10
N ASN A 185 -25.78 15.25 -17.29
CA ASN A 185 -24.37 15.10 -16.95
C ASN A 185 -24.13 13.77 -16.19
N LEU A 186 -23.36 12.88 -16.81
CA LEU A 186 -22.98 11.57 -16.30
C LEU A 186 -21.60 11.56 -15.62
N THR A 187 -20.98 12.73 -15.44
CA THR A 187 -19.69 12.91 -14.76
C THR A 187 -19.82 13.28 -13.27
N PHE A 188 -21.06 13.47 -12.77
CA PHE A 188 -21.33 13.86 -11.39
C PHE A 188 -20.74 12.86 -10.39
N ASN A 189 -20.00 13.36 -9.40
CA ASN A 189 -19.26 12.58 -8.39
C ASN A 189 -18.12 11.68 -8.92
N ILE A 190 -17.63 11.88 -10.15
CA ILE A 190 -16.41 11.22 -10.63
C ILE A 190 -15.23 12.18 -10.39
N ARG A 191 -14.31 11.84 -9.47
CA ARG A 191 -13.07 12.60 -9.28
C ARG A 191 -11.99 12.05 -10.23
N PRO A 192 -11.19 12.89 -10.90
CA PRO A 192 -10.04 12.41 -11.66
C PRO A 192 -9.05 11.72 -10.71
N ASP A 193 -8.79 10.43 -10.92
CA ASP A 193 -7.71 9.74 -10.21
C ASP A 193 -6.42 10.02 -10.95
N SER A 194 -5.44 10.63 -10.26
CA SER A 194 -4.07 10.62 -10.79
C SER A 194 -3.44 9.29 -10.49
N ILE A 195 -3.23 8.51 -11.53
CA ILE A 195 -2.38 7.35 -11.51
C ILE A 195 -1.06 7.83 -12.10
N LEU A 196 -0.21 8.48 -11.29
CA LEU A 196 1.10 8.94 -11.73
C LEU A 196 2.00 7.72 -11.97
N PRO A 197 2.65 7.58 -13.14
CA PRO A 197 3.78 6.68 -13.27
C PRO A 197 4.92 7.17 -12.38
N LEU A 198 5.49 6.29 -11.54
CA LEU A 198 6.59 6.67 -10.64
C LEU A 198 7.92 6.71 -11.40
N LEU A 199 8.53 7.89 -11.49
CA LEU A 199 9.89 8.07 -11.99
C LEU A 199 10.90 7.32 -11.09
N LYS A 200 12.06 6.89 -11.63
CA LYS A 200 13.11 6.22 -10.83
C LYS A 200 13.50 6.99 -9.57
N ARG A 201 13.62 8.33 -9.67
CA ARG A 201 13.90 9.22 -8.54
C ARG A 201 12.79 9.21 -7.47
N GLN A 202 11.54 9.18 -7.88
CA GLN A 202 10.40 9.08 -6.98
C GLN A 202 10.29 7.70 -6.31
N LYS A 203 10.67 6.63 -7.02
CA LYS A 203 10.78 5.28 -6.43
C LYS A 203 11.85 5.27 -5.32
N LEU A 204 12.99 5.92 -5.53
CA LEU A 204 14.04 6.08 -4.51
C LEU A 204 13.57 6.90 -3.30
N GLU A 205 12.86 8.02 -3.53
CA GLU A 205 12.25 8.80 -2.44
C GLU A 205 11.22 7.98 -1.64
N LEU A 206 10.42 7.15 -2.31
CA LEU A 206 9.44 6.32 -1.63
C LEU A 206 10.09 5.23 -0.77
N ILE A 207 11.18 4.65 -1.26
CA ILE A 207 11.99 3.71 -0.49
C ILE A 207 12.52 4.39 0.77
N SER A 208 12.99 5.64 0.69
CA SER A 208 13.47 6.36 1.87
C SER A 208 12.35 6.61 2.89
N TYR A 209 11.12 6.90 2.44
CA TYR A 209 9.95 7.02 3.33
C TYR A 209 9.66 5.74 4.10
N VAL A 210 9.65 4.60 3.40
CA VAL A 210 9.42 3.28 4.02
C VAL A 210 10.55 2.92 4.98
N CYS A 211 11.81 3.10 4.57
CA CYS A 211 12.98 2.81 5.41
C CYS A 211 12.94 3.60 6.72
N MET A 212 12.67 4.92 6.65
CA MET A 212 12.60 5.76 7.85
C MET A 212 11.44 5.37 8.76
N ALA A 213 10.25 5.09 8.20
CA ALA A 213 9.09 4.70 8.97
C ALA A 213 9.31 3.37 9.71
N LEU A 214 9.89 2.37 9.03
CA LEU A 214 10.23 1.08 9.65
C LEU A 214 11.32 1.22 10.71
N PHE A 215 12.35 2.05 10.47
CA PHE A 215 13.39 2.30 11.46
C PHE A 215 12.84 2.97 12.72
N ALA A 216 11.96 3.97 12.57
CA ALA A 216 11.29 4.60 13.70
C ALA A 216 10.39 3.63 14.47
N LEU A 217 9.63 2.76 13.77
CA LEU A 217 8.80 1.73 14.40
C LEU A 217 9.65 0.76 15.23
N PHE A 218 10.78 0.30 14.68
CA PHE A 218 11.73 -0.54 15.39
C PHE A 218 12.30 0.16 16.62
N PHE A 219 12.73 1.42 16.48
CA PHE A 219 13.25 2.19 17.60
C PHE A 219 12.23 2.32 18.74
N THR A 220 10.98 2.69 18.41
CA THR A 220 9.88 2.82 19.39
C THR A 220 9.55 1.47 20.04
N TYR A 221 9.61 0.38 19.28
CA TYR A 221 9.45 -0.96 19.84
C TYR A 221 10.52 -1.29 20.88
N GLN A 222 11.79 -1.05 20.53
CA GLN A 222 12.94 -1.37 21.38
C GLN A 222 12.98 -0.53 22.67
N HIS A 223 12.57 0.74 22.62
CA HIS A 223 12.65 1.61 23.78
C HIS A 223 11.40 1.57 24.66
N TYR A 224 10.21 1.32 24.09
CA TYR A 224 8.94 1.51 24.80
C TYR A 224 8.01 0.31 24.70
N LEU A 225 7.61 -0.08 23.48
CA LEU A 225 6.47 -0.99 23.30
C LEU A 225 6.69 -2.35 23.95
N ARG A 226 7.91 -2.91 23.87
CA ARG A 226 8.23 -4.21 24.48
C ARG A 226 8.02 -4.22 26.00
N PHE A 227 8.36 -3.14 26.70
CA PHE A 227 8.21 -3.08 28.16
C PHE A 227 6.75 -2.93 28.57
N LEU A 228 5.98 -2.17 27.79
CA LEU A 228 4.54 -2.00 28.01
C LEU A 228 3.80 -3.32 27.77
N LEU A 229 4.14 -4.06 26.71
CA LEU A 229 3.60 -5.39 26.44
C LEU A 229 3.94 -6.39 27.56
N ALA A 230 5.19 -6.38 28.05
CA ALA A 230 5.60 -7.21 29.17
C ALA A 230 4.85 -6.89 30.47
N ASP A 231 4.52 -5.61 30.74
CA ASP A 231 3.77 -5.24 31.95
C ASP A 231 2.29 -5.66 31.87
N ILE A 232 1.70 -5.64 30.67
CA ILE A 232 0.31 -6.09 30.44
C ILE A 232 0.23 -7.63 30.37
N GLY A 233 1.35 -8.31 30.11
CA GLY A 233 1.40 -9.78 29.96
C GLY A 233 0.96 -10.27 28.57
N LEU A 234 1.01 -9.40 27.55
CA LEU A 234 0.72 -9.73 26.16
C LEU A 234 2.02 -10.04 25.41
N SER A 235 2.12 -11.24 24.82
CA SER A 235 3.22 -11.62 23.95
C SER A 235 2.77 -11.61 22.47
N PHE A 236 3.67 -11.27 21.55
CA PHE A 236 3.43 -11.37 20.10
C PHE A 236 3.54 -12.84 19.68
N GLY A 237 2.47 -13.60 19.93
CA GLY A 237 2.49 -15.03 19.63
C GLY A 237 1.17 -15.78 19.80
N GLY A 238 0.00 -15.13 19.73
CA GLY A 238 -1.31 -15.80 19.58
C GLY A 238 -1.75 -16.85 20.62
N PHE A 239 -0.90 -17.23 21.59
CA PHE A 239 -1.09 -18.33 22.51
C PHE A 239 -0.42 -18.02 23.84
N GLY A 240 -1.24 -17.81 24.89
CA GLY A 240 -0.82 -17.92 26.29
C GLY A 240 0.08 -16.81 26.85
N TYR A 241 0.07 -16.73 28.18
CA TYR A 241 0.94 -15.88 28.98
C TYR A 241 2.38 -16.40 28.87
N ILE A 242 3.18 -15.85 27.95
CA ILE A 242 4.61 -16.20 27.85
C ILE A 242 5.37 -15.31 28.84
N PRO A 243 6.08 -15.88 29.83
CA PRO A 243 6.60 -15.14 30.99
C PRO A 243 7.97 -14.50 30.70
N HIS A 244 8.52 -14.79 29.52
CA HIS A 244 9.73 -14.24 28.95
C HIS A 244 9.34 -13.55 27.63
N LEU A 245 9.64 -12.27 27.48
CA LEU A 245 9.50 -11.59 26.20
C LEU A 245 10.80 -11.79 25.42
N PRO A 246 10.79 -12.41 24.23
CA PRO A 246 12.01 -12.58 23.46
C PRO A 246 12.61 -11.21 23.16
N SER A 247 13.80 -10.97 23.72
CA SER A 247 14.62 -9.79 23.44
C SER A 247 15.32 -9.90 22.09
N ASP A 248 15.11 -10.98 21.34
CA ASP A 248 15.92 -11.33 20.18
C ASP A 248 15.82 -10.28 19.07
N TYR A 249 16.73 -9.30 19.19
CA TYR A 249 17.17 -8.41 18.14
C TYR A 249 17.23 -9.12 16.79
N PRO A 250 17.81 -10.32 16.64
CA PRO A 250 17.88 -10.97 15.34
C PRO A 250 16.50 -11.29 14.75
N VAL A 251 15.51 -11.74 15.53
CA VAL A 251 14.19 -12.12 14.97
C VAL A 251 13.42 -10.87 14.50
N ILE A 252 13.40 -9.83 15.32
CA ILE A 252 12.67 -8.59 15.01
C ILE A 252 13.35 -7.82 13.88
N LEU A 253 14.69 -7.77 13.91
CA LEU A 253 15.47 -7.19 12.83
C LEU A 253 15.28 -7.99 11.54
N SER A 254 15.26 -9.32 11.60
CA SER A 254 14.98 -10.18 10.44
C SER A 254 13.60 -9.91 9.87
N LEU A 255 12.55 -9.85 10.72
CA LEU A 255 11.19 -9.54 10.30
C LEU A 255 11.11 -8.14 9.66
N GLN A 256 11.75 -7.14 10.26
CA GLN A 256 11.82 -5.79 9.69
C GLN A 256 12.55 -5.78 8.35
N THR A 257 13.68 -6.49 8.22
CA THR A 257 14.42 -6.58 6.96
C THR A 257 13.62 -7.30 5.88
N LEU A 258 12.93 -8.40 6.22
CA LEU A 258 12.08 -9.13 5.29
C LEU A 258 10.90 -8.27 4.83
N THR A 259 10.30 -7.52 5.74
CA THR A 259 9.22 -6.57 5.44
C THR A 259 9.72 -5.45 4.53
N LEU A 260 10.92 -4.91 4.79
CA LEU A 260 11.53 -3.85 3.99
C LEU A 260 11.90 -4.34 2.59
N VAL A 261 12.46 -5.55 2.48
CA VAL A 261 12.75 -6.21 1.19
C VAL A 261 11.46 -6.48 0.41
N GLY A 262 10.43 -7.01 1.08
CA GLY A 262 9.13 -7.25 0.48
C GLY A 262 8.45 -5.97 -0.02
N PHE A 263 8.46 -4.90 0.79
CA PHE A 263 7.95 -3.59 0.39
C PHE A 263 8.78 -2.96 -0.73
N ALA A 264 10.11 -3.02 -0.65
CA ALA A 264 10.97 -2.50 -1.71
C ALA A 264 10.73 -3.24 -3.04
N TYR A 265 10.62 -4.57 -3.01
CA TYR A 265 10.27 -5.38 -4.18
C TYR A 265 8.89 -5.01 -4.75
N TYR A 266 7.89 -4.87 -3.88
CA TYR A 266 6.54 -4.46 -4.25
C TYR A 266 6.51 -3.06 -4.88
N LEU A 267 7.22 -2.09 -4.29
CA LEU A 267 7.33 -0.73 -4.79
C LEU A 267 8.09 -0.63 -6.12
N LEU A 268 9.08 -1.51 -6.36
CA LEU A 268 9.79 -1.57 -7.63
C LEU A 268 8.90 -2.14 -8.76
N ARG A 269 8.05 -3.12 -8.46
CA ARG A 269 7.12 -3.78 -9.39
C ARG A 269 5.88 -2.97 -9.73
N ILE A 270 5.55 -1.97 -8.92
CA ILE A 270 4.37 -1.13 -9.14
C ILE A 270 4.74 0.09 -9.97
N ASP A 271 3.98 0.27 -11.04
CA ASP A 271 4.08 1.47 -11.88
C ASP A 271 3.22 2.62 -11.33
N PHE A 272 2.29 2.33 -10.41
CA PHE A 272 1.20 3.23 -10.05
C PHE A 272 0.82 3.17 -8.55
N ILE A 273 0.85 4.32 -7.85
CA ILE A 273 0.43 4.42 -6.45
C ILE A 273 -0.66 5.49 -6.29
N SER A 274 -1.64 5.21 -5.42
CA SER A 274 -2.73 6.16 -5.12
C SER A 274 -2.23 7.37 -4.33
N ARG A 275 -2.86 8.54 -4.51
CA ARG A 275 -2.54 9.76 -3.74
C ARG A 275 -2.65 9.55 -2.23
N THR A 276 -3.65 8.79 -1.78
CA THR A 276 -3.88 8.53 -0.36
C THR A 276 -2.72 7.76 0.25
N MET A 277 -2.22 6.75 -0.45
CA MET A 277 -1.10 5.94 0.02
C MET A 277 0.20 6.75 0.08
N LEU A 278 0.44 7.63 -0.89
CA LEU A 278 1.59 8.55 -0.87
C LEU A 278 1.54 9.52 0.32
N ARG A 279 0.37 10.08 0.64
CA ARG A 279 0.19 10.95 1.81
C ARG A 279 0.45 10.23 3.12
N LEU A 280 -0.03 8.98 3.25
CA LEU A 280 0.22 8.15 4.42
C LEU A 280 1.72 7.87 4.61
N LEU A 281 2.44 7.57 3.53
CA LEU A 281 3.89 7.32 3.59
C LEU A 281 4.67 8.59 3.93
N SER A 282 4.31 9.73 3.35
CA SER A 282 4.90 11.04 3.67
C SER A 282 4.70 11.42 5.13
N GLY A 283 3.47 11.26 5.65
CA GLY A 283 3.19 11.47 7.08
C GLY A 283 4.01 10.54 7.97
N SER A 284 4.08 9.24 7.63
CA SER A 284 4.84 8.26 8.41
C SER A 284 6.34 8.56 8.45
N PHE A 285 6.90 9.02 7.33
CA PHE A 285 8.28 9.50 7.27
C PHE A 285 8.51 10.70 8.20
N GLY A 286 7.64 11.72 8.12
CA GLY A 286 7.73 12.90 8.97
C GLY A 286 7.65 12.57 10.45
N ALA A 287 6.72 11.69 10.83
CA ALA A 287 6.58 11.19 12.19
C ALA A 287 7.84 10.50 12.69
N GLY A 288 8.38 9.57 11.88
CA GLY A 288 9.58 8.82 12.22
C GLY A 288 10.81 9.72 12.38
N LEU A 289 11.01 10.64 11.45
CA LEU A 289 12.12 11.60 11.50
C LEU A 289 12.04 12.49 12.74
N ALA A 290 10.86 13.04 13.03
CA ALA A 290 10.65 13.90 14.20
C ALA A 290 10.93 13.16 15.51
N LEU A 291 10.46 11.91 15.64
CA LEU A 291 10.73 11.08 16.82
C LEU A 291 12.22 10.84 17.03
N LEU A 292 12.96 10.52 15.97
CA LEU A 292 14.39 10.24 16.05
C LEU A 292 15.21 11.50 16.36
N LEU A 293 14.88 12.61 15.72
CA LEU A 293 15.51 13.90 16.02
C LEU A 293 15.23 14.34 17.45
N PHE A 294 13.98 14.20 17.91
CA PHE A 294 13.61 14.51 19.28
C PHE A 294 14.37 13.64 20.29
N ALA A 295 14.45 12.33 20.05
CA ALA A 295 15.19 11.40 20.88
C ALA A 295 16.69 11.73 20.92
N SER A 296 17.28 12.05 19.76
CA SER A 296 18.70 12.41 19.65
C SER A 296 18.98 13.73 20.35
N PHE A 297 18.17 14.76 20.10
CA PHE A 297 18.30 16.07 20.72
C PHE A 297 18.20 15.99 22.25
N ASN A 298 17.24 15.21 22.76
CA ASN A 298 17.06 14.99 24.20
C ASN A 298 18.25 14.25 24.85
N HIS A 299 19.00 13.44 24.09
CA HIS A 299 20.20 12.77 24.60
C HIS A 299 21.37 13.74 24.83
N TYR A 300 21.53 14.76 23.97
CA TYR A 300 22.70 15.64 23.96
C TYR A 300 22.46 17.01 24.62
N PHE A 301 21.22 17.48 24.73
CA PHE A 301 20.92 18.82 25.21
C PHE A 301 20.13 18.82 26.53
N ASP A 302 20.65 19.57 27.51
CA ASP A 302 20.00 19.83 28.79
C ASP A 302 19.27 21.17 28.75
N LEU A 303 17.99 21.17 28.37
CA LEU A 303 17.19 22.40 28.26
C LEU A 303 16.79 22.95 29.64
N PRO A 304 16.76 24.29 29.83
CA PRO A 304 16.48 24.93 31.12
C PRO A 304 15.04 24.79 31.62
N PHE A 305 14.08 24.39 30.76
CA PHE A 305 12.66 24.18 31.13
C PHE A 305 12.37 22.75 31.65
N LYS A 306 13.41 21.97 32.02
CA LYS A 306 13.37 20.52 32.29
C LYS A 306 12.71 20.05 33.60
N LYS A 307 12.11 20.92 34.42
CA LYS A 307 11.73 20.58 35.81
C LYS A 307 10.87 19.29 35.93
N ARG A 308 9.97 19.03 34.97
CA ARG A 308 9.12 17.81 34.94
C ARG A 308 9.54 16.77 33.90
N TRP A 309 10.62 17.01 33.16
CA TRP A 309 11.01 16.23 31.98
C TRP A 309 11.41 14.79 32.32
N HIS A 310 12.06 14.62 33.47
CA HIS A 310 12.49 13.32 33.99
C HIS A 310 11.47 12.68 34.92
N GLU A 311 10.36 13.38 35.22
CA GLU A 311 9.27 12.82 36.01
C GLU A 311 8.64 11.64 35.23
N PRO A 312 8.49 10.47 35.89
CA PRO A 312 7.79 9.36 35.27
C PRO A 312 6.30 9.71 35.16
N LEU A 313 5.77 9.74 33.94
CA LEU A 313 4.34 9.82 33.68
C LEU A 313 3.67 8.47 33.99
N TYR A 314 4.38 7.39 33.67
CA TYR A 314 3.95 6.03 33.99
C TYR A 314 5.16 5.22 34.47
N MET A 315 4.93 4.39 35.48
CA MET A 315 5.87 3.38 35.94
C MET A 315 5.19 2.01 35.84
N SER A 316 5.90 1.02 35.33
CA SER A 316 5.39 -0.36 35.24
C SER A 316 4.94 -0.88 36.60
N ARG A 317 3.90 -1.71 36.65
CA ARG A 317 3.48 -2.34 37.91
C ARG A 317 4.54 -3.32 38.39
N ASN A 318 5.16 -4.03 37.45
CA ASN A 318 6.18 -5.02 37.71
C ASN A 318 7.59 -4.43 37.67
N THR A 319 8.50 -5.01 38.46
CA THR A 319 9.94 -4.78 38.33
C THR A 319 10.52 -5.88 37.45
N PHE A 320 11.49 -5.54 36.59
CA PHE A 320 12.07 -6.50 35.66
C PHE A 320 13.53 -6.80 35.99
N VAL A 321 13.94 -8.04 35.76
CA VAL A 321 15.33 -8.50 35.82
C VAL A 321 15.79 -8.75 34.39
N GLU A 322 16.73 -7.95 33.92
CA GLU A 322 17.40 -8.11 32.62
C GLU A 322 18.67 -8.94 32.79
N ILE A 323 18.86 -9.93 31.93
CA ILE A 323 20.05 -10.78 31.94
C ILE A 323 21.18 -10.11 31.16
N LEU A 324 22.32 -9.90 31.79
CA LEU A 324 23.45 -9.19 31.21
C LEU A 324 24.47 -10.12 30.54
N LYS A 325 24.55 -11.38 30.99
CA LYS A 325 25.51 -12.39 30.52
C LYS A 325 24.80 -13.58 29.89
N ASP A 326 25.38 -14.08 28.81
CA ASP A 326 24.87 -15.28 28.15
C ASP A 326 25.11 -16.54 29.01
N LYS A 327 24.22 -17.52 28.89
CA LYS A 327 24.24 -18.76 29.68
C LYS A 327 24.20 -18.54 31.20
N THR A 328 23.40 -17.57 31.66
CA THR A 328 23.24 -17.31 33.10
C THR A 328 22.43 -18.44 33.75
N PRO A 329 22.98 -19.15 34.76
CA PRO A 329 22.30 -20.29 35.36
C PRO A 329 21.17 -19.83 36.28
N LEU A 330 19.97 -20.33 36.02
CA LEU A 330 18.81 -20.19 36.89
C LEU A 330 18.80 -21.30 37.93
N LYS A 331 18.75 -20.95 39.21
CA LYS A 331 18.82 -21.93 40.31
C LYS A 331 17.50 -22.11 41.03
N GLU A 332 17.27 -23.31 41.56
CA GLU A 332 16.08 -23.61 42.37
C GLU A 332 16.06 -22.87 43.70
N LYS A 333 17.22 -22.77 44.34
CA LYS A 333 17.41 -22.10 45.63
C LYS A 333 18.46 -20.99 45.49
N PRO A 334 18.42 -19.95 46.34
CA PRO A 334 19.41 -18.87 46.35
C PRO A 334 20.72 -19.34 46.97
N ASP A 335 21.37 -20.32 46.33
CA ASP A 335 22.55 -21.01 46.80
C ASP A 335 23.48 -21.35 45.62
N PRO A 336 24.79 -21.04 45.69
CA PRO A 336 25.76 -21.47 44.69
C PRO A 336 25.74 -22.97 44.38
N GLN A 337 25.43 -23.85 45.34
CA GLN A 337 25.43 -25.30 45.14
C GLN A 337 24.06 -25.87 44.73
N SER A 338 23.03 -25.02 44.58
CA SER A 338 21.70 -25.45 44.14
C SER A 338 21.72 -25.97 42.70
N LEU A 339 20.83 -26.93 42.43
CA LEU A 339 20.52 -27.42 41.08
C LEU A 339 20.16 -26.25 40.15
N VAL A 340 20.71 -26.32 38.93
CA VAL A 340 20.39 -25.41 37.83
C VAL A 340 19.12 -25.93 37.16
N ILE A 341 18.05 -25.14 37.24
CA ILE A 341 16.76 -25.45 36.62
C ILE A 341 16.82 -25.17 35.12
N ASP A 342 17.48 -24.07 34.73
CA ASP A 342 17.51 -23.60 33.35
C ASP A 342 18.77 -22.75 33.08
N ILE A 343 19.09 -22.56 31.81
CA ILE A 343 20.21 -21.72 31.35
C ILE A 343 19.64 -20.61 30.49
N LEU A 344 19.76 -19.38 30.98
CA LEU A 344 19.09 -18.23 30.38
C LEU A 344 20.02 -17.45 29.46
N PRO A 345 19.56 -17.09 28.24
CA PRO A 345 20.35 -16.32 27.30
C PRO A 345 20.40 -14.83 27.67
N ARG A 346 21.38 -14.14 27.08
CA ARG A 346 21.59 -12.71 27.32
C ARG A 346 20.40 -11.86 26.85
N LYS A 347 20.14 -10.76 27.56
CA LYS A 347 19.13 -9.71 27.30
C LYS A 347 17.68 -10.13 27.49
N GLU A 348 17.40 -11.33 27.99
CA GLU A 348 16.04 -11.69 28.39
C GLU A 348 15.56 -10.90 29.61
N PHE A 349 14.25 -10.67 29.64
CA PHE A 349 13.56 -9.97 30.72
C PHE A 349 12.64 -10.92 31.47
N PHE A 350 12.74 -10.88 32.80
CA PHE A 350 11.86 -11.64 33.67
C PHE A 350 11.20 -10.73 34.70
N THR A 351 10.00 -11.08 35.11
CA THR A 351 9.34 -10.40 36.23
C THR A 351 10.03 -10.75 37.55
N TYR A 352 10.50 -9.71 38.25
CA TYR A 352 11.04 -9.81 39.59
C TYR A 352 9.93 -10.12 40.60
N LYS A 353 10.18 -11.08 41.50
CA LYS A 353 9.31 -11.35 42.66
C LYS A 353 9.87 -10.84 43.98
N LYS A 354 11.08 -11.27 44.34
CA LYS A 354 11.72 -10.95 45.64
C LYS A 354 13.22 -11.16 45.56
N SER A 355 13.96 -10.67 46.56
CA SER A 355 15.40 -10.88 46.67
C SER A 355 15.78 -11.47 48.03
N LYS A 356 16.91 -12.19 48.07
CA LYS A 356 17.52 -12.73 49.29
C LYS A 356 19.02 -12.55 49.24
N ILE A 357 19.64 -12.25 50.37
CA ILE A 357 21.10 -12.22 50.50
C ILE A 357 21.53 -13.54 51.15
N ARG A 358 22.42 -14.27 50.48
CA ARG A 358 23.06 -15.49 51.00
C ARG A 358 24.50 -15.56 50.51
N ASN A 359 25.41 -15.94 51.40
CA ASN A 359 26.85 -16.08 51.12
C ASN A 359 27.45 -14.81 50.48
N GLY A 360 27.07 -13.61 50.97
CA GLY A 360 27.54 -12.33 50.44
C GLY A 360 27.01 -11.94 49.05
N LEU A 361 26.14 -12.77 48.45
CA LEU A 361 25.53 -12.53 47.14
C LEU A 361 24.04 -12.21 47.29
N ARG A 362 23.58 -11.23 46.51
CA ARG A 362 22.15 -10.95 46.33
C ARG A 362 21.62 -11.86 45.24
N TRP A 363 20.53 -12.56 45.55
CA TRP A 363 19.80 -13.43 44.64
C TRP A 363 18.45 -12.80 44.35
N ASP A 364 18.13 -12.58 43.09
CA ASP A 364 16.83 -12.08 42.64
C ASP A 364 16.00 -13.26 42.13
N GLN A 365 14.77 -13.40 42.64
CA GLN A 365 13.83 -14.41 42.19
C GLN A 365 13.04 -13.89 40.99
N VAL A 366 13.04 -14.68 39.92
CA VAL A 366 12.36 -14.38 38.67
C VAL A 366 11.22 -15.35 38.40
N LYS A 367 10.14 -14.88 37.77
CA LYS A 367 9.01 -15.71 37.32
C LYS A 367 9.26 -16.19 35.89
N LEU A 368 9.27 -17.52 35.68
CA LEU A 368 9.42 -18.15 34.36
C LEU A 368 8.12 -18.66 33.77
N SER A 369 7.11 -18.92 34.60
CA SER A 369 5.72 -19.18 34.24
C SER A 369 4.80 -19.06 35.44
N ASP A 370 3.49 -19.16 35.23
CA ASP A 370 2.51 -19.01 36.32
C ASP A 370 2.82 -19.89 37.53
N ASN A 371 3.45 -21.06 37.28
CA ASN A 371 3.83 -22.02 38.32
C ASN A 371 5.33 -22.26 38.48
N LYS A 372 6.21 -21.57 37.72
CA LYS A 372 7.68 -21.76 37.81
C LYS A 372 8.40 -20.47 38.17
N THR A 373 9.26 -20.55 39.19
CA THR A 373 10.17 -19.47 39.61
C THR A 373 11.57 -20.00 39.82
N GLY A 374 12.58 -19.17 39.61
CA GLY A 374 13.96 -19.51 39.95
C GLY A 374 14.73 -18.30 40.45
N TRP A 375 15.97 -18.53 40.89
CA TRP A 375 16.84 -17.54 41.49
C TRP A 375 18.07 -17.31 40.63
N ILE A 376 18.41 -16.03 40.45
CA ILE A 376 19.58 -15.62 39.69
C ILE A 376 20.45 -14.73 40.60
N PRO A 377 21.76 -15.00 40.73
CA PRO A 377 22.64 -14.13 41.49
C PRO A 377 22.85 -12.82 40.72
N SER A 378 22.90 -11.69 41.41
CA SER A 378 23.11 -10.38 40.78
C SER A 378 24.55 -10.19 40.27
N LYS A 379 25.50 -10.87 40.90
CA LYS A 379 26.94 -10.80 40.62
C LYS A 379 27.61 -12.13 40.98
N ILE A 380 28.76 -12.40 40.37
CA ILE A 380 29.62 -13.55 40.72
C ILE A 380 30.74 -13.03 41.62
N LEU A 381 31.04 -13.71 42.73
CA LEU A 381 32.18 -13.36 43.57
C LEU A 381 33.49 -13.59 42.80
N PRO A 382 34.50 -12.71 42.98
CA PRO A 382 35.80 -12.93 42.36
C PRO A 382 36.40 -14.25 42.83
N ALA A 383 36.90 -15.04 41.88
CA ALA A 383 37.66 -16.25 42.13
C ALA A 383 39.07 -16.06 41.56
N PHE A 384 40.04 -16.87 41.96
CA PHE A 384 41.42 -16.73 41.48
C PHE A 384 41.46 -16.79 39.95
N GLY A 385 41.89 -15.71 39.29
CA GLY A 385 41.90 -15.58 37.83
C GLY A 385 40.57 -15.18 37.16
N VAL A 386 39.50 -14.90 37.91
CA VAL A 386 38.19 -14.49 37.38
C VAL A 386 37.71 -13.20 38.05
N ALA A 387 37.53 -12.13 37.25
CA ALA A 387 37.04 -10.84 37.74
C ALA A 387 35.58 -10.90 38.21
N GLU A 388 35.19 -10.03 39.14
CA GLU A 388 33.79 -9.85 39.53
C GLU A 388 32.95 -9.39 38.32
N GLU A 389 31.87 -10.12 38.03
CA GLU A 389 30.97 -9.82 36.92
C GLU A 389 29.53 -9.65 37.39
N LYS A 390 28.83 -8.65 36.84
CA LYS A 390 27.38 -8.46 37.03
C LYS A 390 26.61 -9.36 36.06
N LEU A 391 25.71 -10.17 36.60
CA LEU A 391 24.90 -11.12 35.82
C LEU A 391 23.53 -10.56 35.46
N THR A 392 22.94 -9.76 36.34
CA THR A 392 21.60 -9.22 36.12
C THR A 392 21.51 -7.74 36.44
N ARG A 393 20.52 -7.09 35.82
CA ARG A 393 20.13 -5.72 36.13
C ARG A 393 18.66 -5.67 36.46
N THR A 394 18.35 -5.26 37.69
CA THR A 394 16.96 -5.10 38.13
C THR A 394 16.53 -3.65 37.92
N LYS A 395 15.51 -3.41 37.10
CA LYS A 395 15.03 -2.06 36.76
C LYS A 395 13.50 -2.03 36.63
N LYS A 396 12.90 -0.91 37.03
CA LYS A 396 11.49 -0.60 36.78
C LYS A 396 11.40 0.20 35.47
N PHE A 397 10.45 -0.14 34.60
CA PHE A 397 10.25 0.62 33.38
C PHE A 397 9.52 1.92 33.71
N THR A 398 9.98 3.01 33.14
CA THR A 398 9.36 4.33 33.29
C THR A 398 9.20 4.98 31.94
N PHE A 399 7.99 5.46 31.67
CA PHE A 399 7.67 6.32 30.54
C PHE A 399 7.61 7.76 31.07
N LYS A 400 8.46 8.64 30.56
CA LYS A 400 8.65 9.99 31.09
C LYS A 400 7.85 11.02 30.30
N TYR A 401 7.68 12.22 30.86
CA TYR A 401 7.08 13.34 30.12
C TYR A 401 7.86 13.67 28.83
N SER A 402 9.18 13.51 28.83
CA SER A 402 9.99 13.63 27.61
C SER A 402 9.49 12.76 26.46
N ASP A 403 9.10 11.53 26.78
CA ASP A 403 8.71 10.52 25.80
C ASP A 403 7.31 10.84 25.25
N LEU A 404 6.43 11.38 26.09
CA LEU A 404 5.13 11.92 25.69
C LEU A 404 5.28 13.08 24.69
N TYR A 405 6.15 14.05 24.97
CA TYR A 405 6.40 15.16 24.05
C TYR A 405 6.99 14.67 22.71
N GLY A 406 7.84 13.66 22.75
CA GLY A 406 8.32 12.97 21.54
C GLY A 406 7.18 12.38 20.71
N LEU A 407 6.22 11.68 21.34
CA LEU A 407 5.05 11.15 20.64
C LEU A 407 4.17 12.24 20.03
N ILE A 408 3.90 13.31 20.78
CA ILE A 408 3.08 14.44 20.30
C ILE A 408 3.76 15.11 19.10
N THR A 409 5.06 15.38 19.17
CA THR A 409 5.83 15.97 18.06
C THR A 409 5.83 15.04 16.83
N GLY A 410 5.94 13.72 17.03
CA GLY A 410 5.77 12.73 15.97
C GLY A 410 4.39 12.78 15.30
N ILE A 411 3.30 12.88 16.07
CA ILE A 411 1.92 12.97 15.55
C ILE A 411 1.72 14.29 14.77
N LEU A 412 2.22 15.41 15.30
CA LEU A 412 2.14 16.69 14.60
C LEU A 412 2.92 16.66 13.28
N ALA A 413 4.11 16.05 13.27
CA ALA A 413 4.89 15.84 12.06
C ALA A 413 4.20 14.88 11.07
N PHE A 414 3.48 13.87 11.55
CA PHE A 414 2.63 13.01 10.72
C PHE A 414 1.56 13.82 10.00
N ILE A 415 0.78 14.60 10.77
CA ILE A 415 -0.31 15.43 10.23
C ILE A 415 0.26 16.45 9.24
N TRP A 416 1.38 17.10 9.60
CA TRP A 416 2.06 18.03 8.72
C TRP A 416 2.51 17.36 7.43
N GLY A 417 3.21 16.22 7.50
CA GLY A 417 3.66 15.47 6.31
C GLY A 417 2.53 14.91 5.45
N TYR A 418 1.39 14.56 6.06
CA TYR A 418 0.18 14.12 5.38
C TYR A 418 -0.50 15.28 4.61
N MET A 419 -0.54 16.47 5.22
CA MET A 419 -1.17 17.68 4.67
C MET A 419 -0.28 18.44 3.69
N SER A 420 1.04 18.44 3.90
CA SER A 420 2.03 19.18 3.12
C SER A 420 2.46 18.46 1.84
N PHE A 421 2.05 17.21 1.65
CA PHE A 421 2.34 16.45 0.43
C PHE A 421 1.77 17.17 -0.81
N ARG A 422 2.66 17.83 -1.53
CA ARG A 422 2.41 18.42 -2.85
C ARG A 422 3.18 17.60 -3.87
N ILE A 423 2.51 17.23 -4.96
CA ILE A 423 3.17 16.64 -6.12
C ILE A 423 4.14 17.72 -6.64
N ARG A 424 5.44 17.52 -6.46
CA ARG A 424 6.42 18.34 -7.18
C ARG A 424 6.29 17.97 -8.66
N PRO A 425 5.97 18.91 -9.57
CA PRO A 425 6.20 18.66 -10.98
C PRO A 425 7.70 18.38 -11.11
N GLY A 426 8.01 17.14 -11.50
CA GLY A 426 9.37 16.71 -11.78
C GLY A 426 9.79 17.17 -13.16
#